data_AF-A0A1V0UMA9-F1
#
_entry.id   AF-A0A1V0UMA9-F1
#
_cell.length_a   1.000
_cell.length_b   1.000
_cell.length_c   1.000
_cell.angle_alpha   90.00
_cell.angle_beta   90.00
_cell.angle_gamma   90.00
#
_symmetry.space_group_name_H-M   'P 1'
#
loop_
_entity.id
_entity.type
_entity.pdbx_description
1 polymer ?
#
loop_
_entity_poly.entity_id
_entity_poly.type
_entity_poly.pdbx_seq_one_letter_code
_entity_poly.pdbx_strand_id
1 'polypeptide(L)'
;MLSAAAVAGLAGCALTDGPVDTVAGFRMDGADVLVAMPLCSGDRVESAVVVVDSEQGDGFETLWSAREPRTDQARDGVFHVNSPRSFTTVTKESAGAPPGEFFVETRQGGKRETSTGSGYVDLAELKSVELADDEYVTYKGKVMTRAEINAQLPCNKKDKQK
;
A
#
# COMPACT_ATOMS: atom_id res chain seq x y z
N MET A 1 -33.26 -53.46 -6.68
CA MET A 1 -32.22 -52.98 -7.62
C MET A 1 -31.83 -51.56 -7.21
N LEU A 2 -30.56 -51.21 -7.47
CA LEU A 2 -29.73 -50.17 -6.85
C LEU A 2 -30.29 -48.73 -6.80
N SER A 3 -29.93 -48.09 -5.69
CA SER A 3 -29.61 -46.69 -5.39
C SER A 3 -29.37 -45.69 -6.53
N ALA A 4 -29.77 -44.43 -6.29
CA ALA A 4 -28.90 -43.26 -6.51
C ALA A 4 -29.40 -42.05 -5.70
N ALA A 5 -28.64 -41.65 -4.69
CA ALA A 5 -28.76 -40.35 -4.02
C ALA A 5 -27.93 -39.33 -4.79
N ALA A 6 -28.54 -38.23 -5.24
CA ALA A 6 -27.83 -37.11 -5.83
C ALA A 6 -27.61 -36.03 -4.76
N VAL A 7 -26.44 -36.06 -4.13
CA VAL A 7 -25.94 -34.98 -3.28
C VAL A 7 -25.34 -33.93 -4.21
N ALA A 8 -26.08 -32.87 -4.52
CA ALA A 8 -25.54 -31.71 -5.22
C ALA A 8 -24.92 -30.77 -4.17
N GLY A 9 -23.58 -30.79 -4.11
CA GLY A 9 -22.78 -30.06 -3.15
C GLY A 9 -23.02 -28.56 -3.17
N LEU A 10 -23.03 -27.97 -1.97
CA LEU A 10 -22.87 -26.55 -1.77
C LEU A 10 -21.49 -26.16 -2.31
N ALA A 11 -21.47 -25.46 -3.44
CA ALA A 11 -20.28 -24.75 -3.90
C ALA A 11 -20.05 -23.58 -2.93
N GLY A 12 -19.35 -23.86 -1.83
CA GLY A 12 -18.79 -22.85 -0.97
C GLY A 12 -17.68 -22.13 -1.73
N CYS A 13 -17.96 -20.94 -2.24
CA CYS A 13 -16.91 -20.01 -2.65
C CYS A 13 -16.15 -19.59 -1.38
N ALA A 14 -15.08 -20.33 -1.04
CA ALA A 14 -14.06 -19.84 -0.15
C ALA A 14 -13.28 -18.77 -0.91
N LEU A 15 -13.61 -17.50 -0.65
CA LEU A 15 -12.74 -16.36 -0.95
C LEU A 15 -11.49 -16.51 -0.08
N THR A 16 -10.51 -17.27 -0.55
CA THR A 16 -9.17 -17.33 0.07
C THR A 16 -8.30 -16.23 -0.52
N ASP A 17 -8.56 -14.99 -0.14
CA ASP A 17 -7.48 -14.01 -0.13
C ASP A 17 -6.74 -14.21 1.18
N GLY A 18 -5.68 -15.04 1.11
CA GLY A 18 -4.71 -15.15 2.20
C GLY A 18 -4.11 -13.79 2.54
N PRO A 19 -3.46 -13.63 3.70
CA PRO A 19 -2.87 -12.36 4.11
C PRO A 19 -1.97 -11.82 2.99
N VAL A 20 -2.22 -10.59 2.57
CA VAL A 20 -1.45 -9.95 1.51
C VAL A 20 -0.05 -9.67 2.07
N ASP A 21 0.87 -10.59 1.83
CA ASP A 21 2.27 -10.53 2.30
C ASP A 21 3.11 -9.42 1.63
N THR A 22 2.51 -8.64 0.74
CA THR A 22 3.21 -7.58 0.01
C THR A 22 3.35 -6.36 0.90
N VAL A 23 4.59 -5.98 1.19
CA VAL A 23 4.88 -4.89 2.13
C VAL A 23 5.37 -3.65 1.39
N ALA A 24 4.79 -2.49 1.72
CA ALA A 24 5.35 -1.20 1.35
C ALA A 24 6.63 -0.91 2.16
N GLY A 25 7.49 -0.06 1.60
CA GLY A 25 8.68 0.45 2.27
C GLY A 25 8.53 1.92 2.63
N PHE A 26 9.23 2.33 3.69
CA PHE A 26 9.19 3.69 4.23
C PHE A 26 10.61 4.16 4.56
N ARG A 27 10.82 5.47 4.51
CA ARG A 27 12.01 6.13 5.08
C ARG A 27 11.70 7.56 5.48
N MET A 28 12.54 8.14 6.33
CA MET A 28 12.53 9.58 6.57
C MET A 28 13.29 10.31 5.45
N ASP A 29 12.74 11.42 4.97
CA ASP A 29 13.42 12.41 4.14
C ASP A 29 13.31 13.77 4.83
N GLY A 30 14.31 14.10 5.64
CA GLY A 30 14.22 15.20 6.60
C GLY A 30 13.10 14.94 7.62
N ALA A 31 12.07 15.80 7.63
CA ALA A 31 10.91 15.66 8.50
C ALA A 31 9.74 14.90 7.84
N ASP A 32 9.82 14.65 6.54
CA ASP A 32 8.74 14.04 5.76
C ASP A 32 8.92 12.51 5.72
N VAL A 33 7.81 11.77 5.64
CA VAL A 33 7.85 10.33 5.39
C VAL A 33 7.77 10.09 3.88
N LEU A 34 8.79 9.43 3.34
CA LEU A 34 8.80 8.96 1.96
C LEU A 34 8.34 7.50 1.92
N VAL A 35 7.34 7.23 1.10
CA VAL A 35 6.75 5.91 0.89
C VAL A 35 7.29 5.32 -0.40
N ALA A 36 7.47 4.00 -0.43
CA ALA A 36 7.66 3.19 -1.62
C ALA A 36 6.59 2.10 -1.69
N MET A 37 5.53 2.36 -2.47
CA MET A 37 4.45 1.42 -2.69
C MET A 37 4.81 0.39 -3.77
N PRO A 38 4.56 -0.90 -3.53
CA PRO A 38 4.75 -1.92 -4.54
C PRO A 38 3.79 -1.67 -5.72
N LEU A 39 4.32 -1.69 -6.94
CA LEU A 39 3.58 -1.55 -8.18
C LEU A 39 4.09 -2.54 -9.21
N CYS A 40 3.18 -3.05 -10.03
CA CYS A 40 3.56 -3.76 -11.22
C CYS A 40 3.97 -2.79 -12.34
N SER A 41 4.80 -3.28 -13.26
CA SER A 41 5.20 -2.48 -14.42
C SER A 41 3.97 -2.00 -15.22
N GLY A 42 3.91 -0.69 -15.43
CA GLY A 42 2.82 -0.01 -16.15
C GLY A 42 1.63 0.40 -15.28
N ASP A 43 1.57 -0.05 -14.03
CA ASP A 43 0.58 0.45 -13.05
C ASP A 43 1.13 1.71 -12.38
N ARG A 44 0.25 2.60 -11.94
CA ARG A 44 0.57 3.92 -11.39
C ARG A 44 -0.30 4.24 -10.19
N VAL A 45 0.24 5.00 -9.25
CA VAL A 45 -0.57 5.60 -8.18
C VAL A 45 -1.49 6.66 -8.77
N GLU A 46 -2.74 6.69 -8.32
CA GLU A 46 -3.74 7.71 -8.68
C GLU A 46 -4.06 8.63 -7.49
N SER A 47 -4.06 8.07 -6.28
CA SER A 47 -4.30 8.80 -5.03
C SER A 47 -3.65 8.09 -3.86
N ALA A 48 -3.41 8.84 -2.78
CA ALA A 48 -2.92 8.34 -1.52
C ALA A 48 -3.73 8.93 -0.35
N VAL A 49 -3.90 8.14 0.70
CA VAL A 49 -4.52 8.56 1.95
C VAL A 49 -3.67 8.08 3.13
N VAL A 50 -3.64 8.88 4.20
CA VAL A 50 -3.14 8.47 5.51
C VAL A 50 -4.33 8.25 6.40
N VAL A 51 -4.37 7.11 7.06
CA VAL A 51 -5.43 6.75 8.01
C VAL A 51 -4.85 6.25 9.33
N VAL A 52 -5.62 6.37 10.39
CA VAL A 52 -5.35 5.79 11.72
C VAL A 52 -6.57 5.04 12.21
N ASP A 53 -6.39 4.15 13.17
CA ASP A 53 -7.51 3.54 13.87
C ASP A 53 -8.38 4.63 14.52
N SER A 54 -9.70 4.51 14.38
CA SER A 54 -10.65 5.45 14.95
C SER A 54 -10.71 5.29 16.48
N GLU A 55 -10.55 6.40 17.21
CA GLU A 55 -10.74 6.40 18.67
C GLU A 55 -12.22 6.19 19.08
N GLN A 56 -13.17 6.41 18.15
CA GLN A 56 -14.61 6.41 18.42
C GLN A 56 -15.30 5.07 18.11
N GLY A 57 -14.57 4.02 17.74
CA GLY A 57 -15.11 2.68 17.47
C GLY A 57 -14.38 1.95 16.35
N ASP A 58 -15.01 0.90 15.82
CA ASP A 58 -14.43 0.09 14.74
C ASP A 58 -14.33 0.93 13.45
N GLY A 59 -13.10 1.09 12.92
CA GLY A 59 -12.86 1.73 11.62
C GLY A 59 -11.60 2.59 11.58
N PHE A 60 -11.45 3.32 10.49
CA PHE A 60 -10.30 4.18 10.24
C PHE A 60 -10.72 5.65 10.10
N GLU A 61 -9.95 6.56 10.67
CA GLU A 61 -10.03 8.00 10.43
C GLU A 61 -8.97 8.42 9.40
N THR A 62 -9.40 9.10 8.32
CA THR A 62 -8.47 9.70 7.36
C THR A 62 -7.85 10.96 7.93
N LEU A 63 -6.53 11.04 8.06
CA LEU A 63 -5.82 12.23 8.50
C LEU A 63 -5.42 13.14 7.35
N TRP A 64 -5.07 12.55 6.20
CA TRP A 64 -4.63 13.27 5.01
C TRP A 64 -5.07 12.52 3.75
N SER A 65 -5.36 13.24 2.67
CA SER A 65 -5.62 12.63 1.37
C SER A 65 -5.18 13.53 0.23
N ALA A 66 -4.66 12.93 -0.83
CA ALA A 66 -4.28 13.63 -2.04
C ALA A 66 -4.44 12.75 -3.30
N ARG A 67 -4.55 13.39 -4.46
CA ARG A 67 -4.71 12.74 -5.76
C ARG A 67 -3.91 13.45 -6.84
N GLU A 68 -3.87 12.81 -8.02
CA GLU A 68 -3.20 13.32 -9.22
C GLU A 68 -1.70 13.52 -8.97
N PRO A 69 -0.91 12.44 -8.88
CA PRO A 69 0.52 12.56 -8.61
C PRO A 69 1.18 13.47 -9.66
N ARG A 70 2.02 14.38 -9.16
CA ARG A 70 2.64 15.46 -9.96
C ARG A 70 3.92 15.00 -10.64
N THR A 71 4.70 14.15 -9.98
CA THR A 71 6.01 13.67 -10.45
C THR A 71 5.91 12.24 -10.98
N ASP A 72 6.82 11.85 -11.87
CA ASP A 72 6.89 10.47 -12.35
C ASP A 72 7.24 9.51 -11.21
N GLN A 73 8.10 9.94 -10.30
CA GLN A 73 8.41 9.19 -9.09
C GLN A 73 7.15 8.88 -8.25
N ALA A 74 6.26 9.87 -8.06
CA ALA A 74 5.01 9.67 -7.33
C ALA A 74 4.02 8.78 -8.09
N ARG A 75 3.95 8.92 -9.43
CA ARG A 75 3.17 8.00 -10.28
C ARG A 75 3.70 6.57 -10.17
N ASP A 76 5.01 6.41 -10.07
CA ASP A 76 5.70 5.13 -9.94
C ASP A 76 5.81 4.64 -8.48
N GLY A 77 4.96 5.17 -7.60
CA GLY A 77 4.76 4.64 -6.26
C GLY A 77 5.71 5.15 -5.18
N VAL A 78 6.56 6.14 -5.49
CA VAL A 78 7.44 6.76 -4.50
C VAL A 78 7.02 8.20 -4.24
N PHE A 79 6.48 8.48 -3.06
CA PHE A 79 5.90 9.79 -2.76
C PHE A 79 6.03 10.16 -1.29
N HIS A 80 6.07 11.45 -1.03
CA HIS A 80 6.00 12.02 0.31
C HIS A 80 4.55 12.06 0.80
N VAL A 81 4.36 11.60 2.03
CA VAL A 81 3.11 11.76 2.77
C VAL A 81 3.01 13.18 3.32
N ASN A 82 1.79 13.71 3.41
CA ASN A 82 1.52 15.03 4.00
C ASN A 82 2.32 16.16 3.35
N SER A 83 2.56 16.06 2.03
CA SER A 83 3.41 16.99 1.30
C SER A 83 2.82 17.36 -0.05
N PRO A 84 2.78 18.66 -0.41
CA PRO A 84 2.31 19.10 -1.72
C PRO A 84 3.32 18.79 -2.85
N ARG A 85 4.49 18.22 -2.53
CA ARG A 85 5.56 17.91 -3.50
C ARG A 85 5.17 16.79 -4.46
N SER A 86 4.40 15.82 -3.96
CA SER A 86 4.13 14.57 -4.69
C SER A 86 2.81 14.56 -5.45
N PHE A 87 1.84 15.36 -5.02
CA PHE A 87 0.48 15.37 -5.57
C PHE A 87 0.07 16.77 -6.01
N THR A 88 -0.75 16.83 -7.06
CA THR A 88 -1.26 18.10 -7.60
C THR A 88 -2.38 18.65 -6.72
N THR A 89 -3.20 17.75 -6.18
CA THR A 89 -4.42 18.09 -5.45
C THR A 89 -4.42 17.41 -4.08
N VAL A 90 -4.35 18.20 -3.01
CA VAL A 90 -4.61 17.73 -1.63
C VAL A 90 -6.10 17.90 -1.34
N THR A 91 -6.78 16.79 -1.00
CA THR A 91 -8.23 16.77 -0.74
C THR A 91 -8.57 16.81 0.75
N LYS A 92 -7.63 16.44 1.62
CA LYS A 92 -7.67 16.67 3.06
C LYS A 92 -6.27 16.99 3.54
N GLU A 93 -6.09 18.20 4.07
CA GLU A 93 -4.84 18.61 4.72
C GLU A 93 -4.67 17.89 6.06
N SER A 94 -3.43 17.58 6.45
CA SER A 94 -3.15 17.09 7.79
C SER A 94 -3.29 18.21 8.81
N ALA A 95 -3.77 17.89 10.01
CA ALA A 95 -3.82 18.83 11.13
C ALA A 95 -2.43 19.08 11.78
N GLY A 96 -1.37 18.41 11.33
CA GLY A 96 -0.03 18.55 11.87
C GLY A 96 0.92 17.45 11.42
N ALA A 97 1.90 17.15 12.29
CA ALA A 97 2.79 16.01 12.11
C ALA A 97 1.99 14.69 12.14
N PRO A 98 2.40 13.66 11.38
CA PRO A 98 1.76 12.36 11.48
C PRO A 98 1.88 11.78 12.90
N PRO A 99 0.89 11.01 13.37
CA PRO A 99 0.96 10.31 14.65
C PRO A 99 2.07 9.24 14.63
N GLY A 100 2.39 8.70 15.81
CA GLY A 100 3.45 7.70 15.96
C GLY A 100 3.24 6.47 15.09
N GLU A 101 1.99 6.05 14.92
CA GLU A 101 1.59 4.91 14.12
C GLU A 101 0.47 5.32 13.16
N PHE A 102 0.55 4.91 11.90
CA PHE A 102 -0.48 5.17 10.89
C PHE A 102 -0.38 4.20 9.72
N PHE A 103 -1.42 4.19 8.90
CA PHE A 103 -1.46 3.45 7.65
C PHE A 103 -1.44 4.42 6.46
N VAL A 104 -0.76 4.01 5.40
CA VAL A 104 -0.83 4.65 4.09
C VAL A 104 -1.57 3.73 3.16
N GLU A 105 -2.61 4.23 2.50
CA GLU A 105 -3.30 3.50 1.45
C GLU A 105 -3.20 4.26 0.13
N THR A 106 -3.19 3.51 -0.97
CA THR A 106 -3.14 4.07 -2.33
C THR A 106 -4.17 3.43 -3.21
N ARG A 107 -4.73 4.23 -4.12
CA ARG A 107 -5.44 3.73 -5.29
C ARG A 107 -4.44 3.65 -6.43
N GLN A 108 -4.42 2.51 -7.12
CA GLN A 108 -3.48 2.22 -8.18
C GLN A 108 -4.24 1.86 -9.45
N GLY A 109 -3.92 2.52 -10.56
CA GLY A 109 -4.54 2.31 -11.87
C GLY A 109 -3.51 1.89 -12.92
N GLY A 110 -3.92 1.14 -13.93
CA GLY A 110 -3.01 0.66 -14.96
C GLY A 110 -3.69 -0.17 -16.03
N LYS A 111 -2.93 -1.06 -16.67
CA LYS A 111 -3.48 -2.00 -17.68
C LYS A 111 -4.30 -3.13 -17.05
N ARG A 112 -4.12 -3.36 -15.74
CA ARG A 112 -4.94 -4.25 -14.92
C ARG A 112 -6.13 -3.49 -14.34
N GLU A 113 -7.01 -4.21 -13.65
CA GLU A 113 -8.05 -3.58 -12.83
C GLU A 113 -7.42 -2.69 -11.76
N THR A 114 -8.14 -1.64 -11.35
CA THR A 114 -7.70 -0.78 -10.24
C THR A 114 -7.50 -1.62 -8.98
N SER A 115 -6.32 -1.49 -8.36
CA SER A 115 -5.99 -2.14 -7.09
C SER A 115 -5.80 -1.12 -5.98
N THR A 116 -5.85 -1.60 -4.75
CA THR A 116 -5.39 -0.85 -3.57
C THR A 116 -4.05 -1.39 -3.12
N GLY A 117 -3.18 -0.50 -2.66
CA GLY A 117 -1.98 -0.87 -1.91
C GLY A 117 -2.06 -0.25 -0.53
N SER A 118 -1.62 -0.97 0.50
CA SER A 118 -1.55 -0.46 1.87
C SER A 118 -0.17 -0.69 2.48
N GLY A 119 0.15 0.06 3.52
CA GLY A 119 1.31 -0.19 4.36
C GLY A 119 1.20 0.50 5.72
N TYR A 120 1.77 -0.15 6.72
CA TYR A 120 1.81 0.34 8.10
C TYR A 120 3.13 1.05 8.39
N VAL A 121 3.07 2.12 9.16
CA VAL A 121 4.21 2.91 9.59
C VAL A 121 4.24 3.00 11.10
N ASP A 122 5.33 2.55 11.70
CA ASP A 122 5.76 2.95 13.05
C ASP A 122 6.87 4.00 12.88
N LEU A 123 6.60 5.25 13.25
CA LEU A 123 7.55 6.35 13.13
C LEU A 123 8.75 6.21 14.07
N ALA A 124 8.60 5.57 15.22
CA ALA A 124 9.70 5.37 16.15
C ALA A 124 10.69 4.36 15.58
N GLU A 125 10.18 3.23 15.06
CA GLU A 125 10.99 2.26 14.35
C GLU A 125 11.65 2.90 13.12
N LEU A 126 10.88 3.59 12.29
CA LEU A 126 11.36 4.24 11.06
C LEU A 126 12.52 5.20 11.30
N LYS A 127 12.45 5.98 12.40
CA LYS A 127 13.51 6.94 12.79
C LYS A 127 14.74 6.27 13.41
N SER A 128 14.62 5.02 13.87
CA SER A 128 15.72 4.29 14.50
C SER A 128 16.64 3.60 13.50
N VAL A 129 16.24 3.51 12.24
CA VAL A 129 16.98 2.79 11.18
C VAL A 129 17.78 3.76 10.33
N GLU A 130 19.08 3.49 10.17
CA GLU A 130 19.92 4.15 9.18
C GLU A 130 19.73 3.49 7.82
N LEU A 131 19.37 4.27 6.81
CA LEU A 131 19.05 3.80 5.46
C LEU A 131 19.90 4.56 4.43
N ALA A 132 20.33 3.89 3.37
CA ALA A 132 20.89 4.52 2.19
C ALA A 132 19.82 5.23 1.33
N ASP A 133 20.28 5.99 0.33
CA ASP A 133 19.44 6.84 -0.53
C ASP A 133 18.44 6.06 -1.41
N ASP A 134 18.55 4.74 -1.54
CA ASP A 134 17.62 3.88 -2.29
C ASP A 134 16.99 2.76 -1.43
N GLU A 135 17.21 2.82 -0.12
CA GLU A 135 16.72 1.86 0.86
C GLU A 135 15.47 2.36 1.59
N TYR A 136 14.63 1.40 1.96
CA TYR A 136 13.38 1.59 2.67
C TYR A 136 13.22 0.48 3.71
N VAL A 137 12.73 0.81 4.88
CA VAL A 137 12.34 -0.19 5.88
C VAL A 137 10.86 -0.53 5.72
N THR A 138 10.54 -1.81 5.80
CA THR A 138 9.16 -2.33 5.77
C THR A 138 8.62 -2.42 7.20
N TYR A 139 7.31 -2.53 7.39
CA TYR A 139 6.73 -2.73 8.73
C TYR A 139 7.19 -4.01 9.45
N LYS A 140 7.83 -4.93 8.72
CA LYS A 140 8.44 -6.15 9.28
C LYS A 140 9.91 -5.90 9.72
N GLY A 141 10.36 -4.65 9.75
CA GLY A 141 11.75 -4.26 10.04
C GLY A 141 12.78 -4.61 8.96
N LYS A 142 12.35 -5.17 7.83
CA LYS A 142 13.27 -5.53 6.73
C LYS A 142 13.62 -4.31 5.90
N VAL A 143 14.91 -4.07 5.67
CA VAL A 143 15.42 -3.09 4.71
C VAL A 143 15.37 -3.67 3.29
N MET A 144 14.82 -2.92 2.35
CA MET A 144 14.65 -3.30 0.95
C MET A 144 14.86 -2.09 0.04
N THR A 145 15.37 -2.35 -1.17
CA THR A 145 15.42 -1.38 -2.25
C THR A 145 14.06 -1.23 -2.93
N ARG A 146 13.89 -0.15 -3.71
CA ARG A 146 12.69 0.05 -4.54
C ARG A 146 12.39 -1.15 -5.46
N ALA A 147 13.42 -1.72 -6.07
CA ALA A 147 13.30 -2.84 -6.99
C ALA A 147 12.80 -4.10 -6.28
N GLU A 148 13.34 -4.39 -5.09
CA GLU A 148 12.90 -5.52 -4.27
C GLU A 148 11.46 -5.34 -3.79
N ILE A 149 11.04 -4.11 -3.47
CA ILE A 149 9.65 -3.83 -3.10
C ILE A 149 8.69 -4.19 -4.24
N ASN A 150 9.00 -3.79 -5.47
CA ASN A 150 8.20 -4.15 -6.64
C ASN A 150 8.23 -5.65 -6.97
N ALA A 151 9.37 -6.31 -6.74
CA ALA A 151 9.54 -7.74 -7.03
C ALA A 151 8.64 -8.65 -6.18
N GLN A 152 8.03 -8.13 -5.12
CA GLN A 152 7.06 -8.86 -4.30
C GLN A 152 5.76 -9.18 -5.05
N LEU A 153 5.37 -8.35 -6.03
CA LEU A 153 4.11 -8.50 -6.73
C LEU A 153 4.18 -9.56 -7.84
N PRO A 154 3.20 -10.47 -7.94
CA PRO A 154 3.14 -11.50 -8.99
C PRO A 154 2.64 -10.94 -10.33
N CYS A 155 3.28 -9.88 -10.84
CA CYS A 155 2.81 -9.10 -11.98
C CYS A 155 2.65 -9.91 -13.28
N ASN A 156 3.40 -11.01 -13.43
CA ASN A 156 3.37 -11.84 -14.63
C ASN A 156 2.63 -13.18 -14.44
N LYS A 157 1.90 -13.38 -13.34
CA LYS A 157 1.16 -14.64 -13.09
C LYS A 157 -0.29 -14.59 -13.61
N LYS A 158 -0.47 -14.27 -14.89
CA LYS A 158 -1.62 -14.79 -15.64
C LYS A 158 -1.13 -16.04 -16.35
N ASP A 159 -1.33 -17.23 -15.75
CA ASP A 159 -1.27 -18.55 -16.42
C ASP A 159 -1.38 -19.79 -15.49
N LYS A 160 -1.95 -19.69 -14.29
CA LYS A 160 -2.25 -20.91 -13.48
C LYS A 160 -3.58 -20.85 -12.73
N GLN A 161 -4.65 -20.50 -13.44
CA GLN A 161 -5.98 -21.01 -13.12
C GLN A 161 -6.53 -21.62 -14.41
N LYS A 162 -6.31 -22.94 -14.54
CA LYS A 162 -6.99 -23.81 -15.50
C LYS A 162 -8.13 -24.50 -14.77
#